data_AF-A0A1C5PN42-F1
#
_entry.id   AF-A0A1C5PN42-F1
#
_cell.length_a   1.000
_cell.length_b   1.000
_cell.length_c   1.000
_cell.angle_alpha   90.00
_cell.angle_beta   90.00
_cell.angle_gamma   90.00
#
_symmetry.space_group_name_H-M   'P 1'
#
loop_
_entity.id
_entity.type
_entity.pdbx_description
1 polymer ?
#
loop_
_entity_poly.entity_id
_entity_poly.type
_entity_poly.pdbx_seq_one_letter_code
_entity_poly.pdbx_strand_id
1 'polypeptide(L)'
;MKFIYPAVFHQTESGGYKAYFPDLECCTAEGDTLFDVLDNANAAARDWLTVELEEENVQLPPVSDESDITLKENEFVRNILVNIRFYEGWDE
;
A
#
# COMPACT_ATOMS: atom_id res chain seq x y z
N MET A 1 -9.26 10.69 -6.41
CA MET A 1 -8.48 9.78 -7.26
C MET A 1 -8.44 8.41 -6.62
N LYS A 2 -8.40 7.34 -7.42
CA LYS A 2 -8.33 5.96 -6.94
C LYS A 2 -7.07 5.32 -7.50
N PHE A 3 -6.28 4.71 -6.65
CA PHE A 3 -5.07 3.97 -6.99
C PHE A 3 -5.19 2.55 -6.46
N ILE A 4 -4.62 1.59 -7.19
CA ILE A 4 -4.56 0.20 -6.76
C ILE A 4 -3.12 -0.24 -6.95
N TYR A 5 -2.46 -0.61 -5.86
CA TYR A 5 -1.13 -1.21 -5.88
C TYR A 5 -1.16 -2.55 -5.16
N PRO A 6 -0.45 -3.57 -5.67
CA PRO A 6 -0.29 -4.82 -4.96
C PRO A 6 0.60 -4.62 -3.74
N ALA A 7 0.19 -5.15 -2.60
CA ALA A 7 1.02 -5.29 -1.42
C ALA A 7 1.25 -6.77 -1.12
N VAL A 8 2.49 -7.10 -0.77
CA VAL A 8 2.88 -8.43 -0.30
C VAL A 8 2.81 -8.42 1.22
N PHE A 9 2.06 -9.35 1.78
CA PHE A 9 1.89 -9.54 3.21
C PHE A 9 2.63 -10.81 3.62
N HIS A 10 3.39 -10.72 4.70
CA HIS A 10 4.12 -11.82 5.31
C HIS A 10 3.64 -12.02 6.74
N GLN A 11 3.17 -13.23 7.07
CA GLN A 11 2.90 -13.60 8.45
C GLN A 11 4.20 -14.00 9.14
N THR A 12 4.55 -13.31 10.23
CA THR A 12 5.77 -13.59 10.99
C THR A 12 5.61 -14.85 11.84
N GLU A 13 6.74 -15.46 12.24
CA GLU A 13 6.74 -16.62 13.15
C GLU A 13 6.10 -16.31 14.52
N SER A 14 6.10 -15.04 14.94
CA SER A 14 5.47 -14.58 16.18
C SER A 14 3.95 -14.37 16.06
N GLY A 15 3.37 -14.60 14.88
CA GLY A 15 1.93 -14.48 14.61
C GLY A 15 1.45 -13.10 14.15
N GLY A 16 2.34 -12.10 14.11
CA GLY A 16 2.07 -10.77 13.55
C GLY A 16 2.23 -10.75 12.03
N TYR A 17 2.10 -9.57 11.45
CA TYR A 17 2.17 -9.37 10.01
C TYR A 17 3.07 -8.19 9.64
N LYS A 18 3.77 -8.34 8.52
CA LYS A 18 4.44 -7.25 7.82
C LYS A 18 3.90 -7.15 6.40
N ALA A 19 3.90 -5.96 5.84
CA ALA A 19 3.55 -5.72 4.46
C ALA A 19 4.52 -4.76 3.79
N TYR A 20 4.69 -4.91 2.49
CA TYR A 20 5.40 -3.96 1.65
C TYR A 20 4.75 -3.88 0.27
N PHE A 21 4.91 -2.73 -0.37
CA PHE A 21 4.49 -2.52 -1.75
C PHE A 21 5.72 -2.66 -2.66
N PRO A 22 5.74 -3.59 -3.64
CA PRO A 22 6.86 -3.75 -4.55
C PRO A 22 7.16 -2.49 -5.37
N ASP A 23 6.12 -1.73 -5.69
CA ASP A 23 6.20 -0.57 -6.58
C ASP A 23 6.44 0.75 -5.84
N LEU A 24 6.06 0.83 -4.56
CA LEU A 24 6.14 2.06 -3.77
C LEU A 24 7.38 2.01 -2.87
N GLU A 25 8.40 2.79 -3.21
CA GLU A 25 9.70 2.75 -2.53
C GLU A 25 9.56 3.02 -1.03
N CYS A 26 10.18 2.15 -0.22
CA CYS A 26 10.16 2.20 1.25
C CYS A 26 8.75 2.19 1.88
N CYS A 27 7.69 1.88 1.12
CA CYS A 27 6.33 1.80 1.63
C CYS A 27 6.09 0.44 2.30
N THR A 28 6.16 0.44 3.62
CA THR A 28 6.01 -0.76 4.46
C THR A 28 5.01 -0.53 5.57
N ALA A 29 4.44 -1.61 6.09
CA ALA A 29 3.52 -1.58 7.22
C ALA A 29 3.72 -2.82 8.10
N GLU A 30 3.36 -2.72 9.37
CA GLU A 30 3.36 -3.83 10.32
C GLU A 30 2.04 -3.82 11.09
N GLY A 31 1.62 -4.96 11.62
CA GLY A 31 0.42 -5.08 12.44
C GLY A 31 0.38 -6.39 13.21
N ASP A 32 -0.28 -6.40 14.36
CA ASP A 32 -0.42 -7.60 15.20
C ASP A 32 -1.41 -8.60 14.58
N THR A 33 -2.40 -8.10 13.83
CA THR A 33 -3.37 -8.91 13.09
C THR A 33 -3.36 -8.59 11.60
N LEU A 34 -4.01 -9.46 10.82
CA LEU A 34 -4.23 -9.24 9.39
C LEU A 34 -4.99 -7.92 9.12
N PHE A 35 -5.96 -7.57 9.95
CA PHE A 35 -6.72 -6.33 9.79
C PHE A 35 -5.84 -5.11 10.07
N ASP A 36 -5.04 -5.16 11.13
CA ASP A 36 -4.14 -4.05 11.50
C ASP A 36 -3.14 -3.77 10.36
N VAL A 37 -2.50 -4.81 9.82
CA VAL A 37 -1.53 -4.61 8.74
C VAL A 37 -2.18 -4.15 7.44
N LEU A 38 -3.44 -4.55 7.16
CA LEU A 38 -4.18 -4.08 5.98
C LEU A 38 -4.52 -2.59 6.07
N ASP A 39 -5.00 -2.15 7.23
CA ASP A 39 -5.30 -0.74 7.49
C ASP A 39 -4.01 0.09 7.47
N ASN A 40 -2.94 -0.40 8.09
CA ASN A 40 -1.64 0.27 8.10
C ASN A 40 -1.01 0.32 6.71
N ALA A 41 -1.14 -0.74 5.90
CA ALA A 41 -0.68 -0.73 4.51
C ALA A 41 -1.46 0.27 3.66
N ASN A 42 -2.78 0.40 3.86
CA ASN A 42 -3.59 1.42 3.19
C ASN A 42 -3.15 2.83 3.56
N ALA A 43 -2.93 3.09 4.85
CA ALA A 43 -2.45 4.36 5.35
C ALA A 43 -1.06 4.71 4.80
N ALA A 44 -0.11 3.76 4.84
CA ALA A 44 1.24 3.94 4.31
C ALA A 44 1.22 4.28 2.80
N ALA A 45 0.46 3.53 2.00
CA ALA A 45 0.33 3.81 0.57
C ALA A 45 -0.38 5.15 0.30
N ARG A 46 -1.38 5.52 1.11
CA ARG A 46 -2.03 6.84 1.03
C ARG A 46 -1.05 7.96 1.28
N ASP A 47 -0.24 7.86 2.32
CA ASP A 47 0.73 8.90 2.67
C ASP A 47 1.81 9.01 1.59
N TRP A 48 2.34 7.88 1.13
CA TRP A 48 3.30 7.83 0.02
C TRP A 48 2.75 8.51 -1.24
N LEU A 49 1.55 8.12 -1.67
CA LEU A 49 0.90 8.69 -2.86
C LEU A 49 0.55 10.16 -2.69
N THR A 50 0.20 10.61 -1.48
CA THR A 50 -0.11 12.02 -1.22
C THR A 50 1.13 12.87 -1.40
N VAL A 51 2.27 12.45 -0.85
CA VAL A 51 3.56 13.16 -1.03
C VAL A 51 3.92 13.26 -2.51
N GLU A 52 3.86 12.15 -3.25
CA GLU A 52 4.21 12.15 -4.68
C GLU A 52 3.27 13.02 -5.53
N LEU A 53 2.01 13.16 -5.13
CA LEU A 53 1.03 13.99 -5.82
C LEU A 53 1.11 15.48 -5.47
N GLU A 54 1.82 15.85 -4.40
CA GLU A 54 2.09 17.23 -4.02
C GLU A 54 3.32 17.84 -4.72
N GLU A 55 4.17 16.98 -5.32
CA GLU A 55 5.35 17.40 -6.08
C GLU A 55 4.98 18.10 -7.40
N GLU A 56 5.83 19.04 -7.86
CA GLU A 56 5.60 19.79 -9.11
C GLU A 56 5.56 18.88 -10.35
N ASN A 57 6.28 17.76 -10.31
CA ASN A 57 6.33 16.76 -11.35
C ASN A 57 6.06 15.37 -10.77
N VAL A 58 4.79 15.01 -10.70
CA VAL A 58 4.31 13.70 -10.22
C VAL A 58 4.95 12.54 -11.01
N GLN A 59 5.64 11.64 -10.32
CA GLN A 59 6.25 10.41 -10.84
C GLN A 59 5.69 9.18 -10.13
N LEU A 60 4.50 8.75 -10.54
CA LEU A 60 3.94 7.50 -10.02
C LEU A 60 4.59 6.28 -10.70
N PRO A 61 5.05 5.28 -9.94
CA PRO A 61 5.62 4.05 -10.48
C PRO A 61 4.55 3.23 -11.22
N PRO A 62 4.95 2.39 -12.19
CA PRO A 62 4.02 1.45 -12.80
C PRO A 62 3.53 0.43 -11.77
N VAL A 63 2.30 -0.01 -11.92
CA VAL A 63 1.71 -1.07 -11.08
C VAL A 63 2.19 -2.42 -11.58
N SER A 64 2.83 -3.21 -10.73
CA SER A 64 3.21 -4.59 -11.03
C SER A 64 1.98 -5.48 -11.23
N ASP A 65 2.06 -6.44 -12.15
CA ASP A 65 1.07 -7.51 -12.24
C ASP A 65 1.27 -8.48 -11.06
N GLU A 66 0.16 -8.94 -10.46
CA GLU A 66 0.24 -9.91 -9.36
C GLU A 66 0.96 -11.20 -9.76
N SER A 67 0.90 -11.60 -11.04
CA SER A 67 1.57 -12.81 -11.53
C SER A 67 3.10 -12.68 -11.61
N ASP A 68 3.62 -11.46 -11.66
CA ASP A 68 5.05 -11.19 -11.75
C ASP A 68 5.71 -11.10 -10.35
N ILE A 69 4.90 -11.06 -9.28
CA ILE A 69 5.37 -10.97 -7.91
C ILE A 69 5.74 -12.37 -7.41
N THR A 70 7.03 -12.57 -7.15
CA THR A 70 7.54 -13.81 -6.54
C THR A 70 7.29 -13.79 -5.03
N LEU A 71 6.50 -14.74 -4.54
CA LEU A 71 6.16 -14.88 -3.13
C LEU A 71 7.04 -15.92 -2.43
N LYS A 72 7.40 -15.65 -1.18
CA LYS A 72 8.05 -16.59 -0.26
C LYS A 72 7.01 -17.39 0.52
N GLU A 73 7.49 -18.35 1.32
CA GLU A 73 6.64 -19.05 2.28
C GLU A 73 5.99 -18.06 3.25
N ASN A 74 4.70 -18.29 3.54
CA ASN A 74 3.85 -17.41 4.36
C ASN A 74 3.65 -16.00 3.80
N GLU A 75 3.92 -15.79 2.51
CA GLU A 75 3.57 -14.56 1.80
C GLU A 75 2.31 -14.72 0.94
N PHE A 76 1.52 -13.65 0.86
CA PHE A 76 0.41 -13.55 -0.08
C PHE A 76 0.28 -12.11 -0.59
N VAL A 77 -0.22 -11.96 -1.80
CA VAL A 77 -0.46 -10.64 -2.42
C VAL A 77 -1.92 -10.21 -2.25
N ARG A 78 -2.14 -8.93 -2.01
CA ARG A 78 -3.46 -8.29 -2.10
C ARG A 78 -3.33 -6.92 -2.74
N ASN A 79 -4.27 -6.63 -3.63
CA ASN A 79 -4.46 -5.30 -4.17
C ASN A 79 -5.09 -4.38 -3.12
N ILE A 80 -4.42 -3.25 -2.85
CA ILE A 80 -4.88 -2.24 -1.89
C ILE A 80 -5.43 -1.05 -2.66
N LEU A 81 -6.74 -0.83 -2.55
CA LEU A 81 -7.40 0.36 -3.10
C LEU A 81 -7.16 1.55 -2.17
N VAL A 82 -6.47 2.56 -2.68
CA VAL A 82 -6.26 3.83 -2.01
C VAL A 82 -7.12 4.90 -2.66
N ASN A 83 -7.88 5.64 -1.86
CA ASN A 83 -8.71 6.74 -2.32
C ASN A 83 -8.18 8.06 -1.74
N ILE A 84 -7.76 8.97 -2.61
CA ILE A 84 -7.26 10.30 -2.24
C ILE A 84 -8.25 11.35 -2.75
N ARG A 85 -8.72 12.23 -1.87
CA ARG A 85 -9.57 13.37 -2.23
C ARG A 85 -8.76 14.66 -2.07
N PHE A 86 -8.54 15.38 -3.16
CA PHE A 86 -7.79 16.65 -3.17
C PHE A 86 -8.65 17.86 -2.80
N TYR A 87 -9.96 17.75 -2.94
CA TYR A 87 -10.89 18.78 -2.54
C TYR A 87 -11.51 18.37 -1.21
N GLU A 88 -11.26 19.15 -0.16
CA GLU A 88 -12.28 19.35 0.86
C GLU A 88 -13.47 19.92 0.10
N GLY A 89 -14.42 19.06 -0.25
CA GLY A 89 -15.75 19.55 -0.60
C GLY A 89 -16.14 20.42 0.58
N TRP A 90 -16.42 21.69 0.32
CA TRP A 90 -17.19 22.50 1.23
C TRP A 90 -18.40 21.65 1.61
N ASP A 91 -18.46 21.21 2.85
CA ASP A 91 -19.71 20.76 3.44
C ASP A 91 -20.60 22.03 3.46
N GLU A 92 -21.34 22.25 2.36
CA GLU A 92 -22.47 23.18 2.32
C GLU A 92 -23.57 22.75 3.29
#